data_AF-A0A3M0XHV7-F1
#
_entry.id   AF-A0A3M0XHV7-F1
#
_cell.length_a   1.000
_cell.length_b   1.000
_cell.length_c   1.000
_cell.angle_alpha   90.00
_cell.angle_beta   90.00
_cell.angle_gamma   90.00
#
_symmetry.space_group_name_H-M   'P 1'
#
loop_
_entity.id
_entity.type
_entity.pdbx_description
1 polymer ?
#
loop_
_entity_poly.entity_id
_entity_poly.type
_entity_poly.pdbx_seq_one_letter_code
_entity_poly.pdbx_strand_id
1 'polypeptide(L)'
;VPFYVAAPLSSIDFSINSGDEIEIEERPPDEITHIKGIRIAPEGINVKNIAFDVTPSHLITGIITEKGVFKPSHIKMLEYADDRDLDLIRLRR
;
A
#
# COMPACT_ATOMS: atom_id res chain seq x y z
N VAL A 1 -8.05 -6.26 -15.48
CA VAL A 1 -7.80 -7.42 -14.58
C VAL A 1 -8.11 -7.01 -13.16
N PRO A 2 -8.64 -7.88 -12.28
CA PRO A 2 -8.85 -7.52 -10.88
C PRO A 2 -7.51 -7.36 -10.15
N PHE A 3 -7.40 -6.32 -9.31
CA PHE A 3 -6.19 -5.99 -8.55
C PHE A 3 -6.48 -6.11 -7.05
N TYR A 4 -5.71 -6.92 -6.33
CA TYR A 4 -5.91 -7.16 -4.90
C TYR A 4 -4.67 -6.77 -4.11
N VAL A 5 -4.88 -6.18 -2.93
CA VAL A 5 -3.81 -5.89 -1.97
C VAL A 5 -3.96 -6.85 -0.79
N ALA A 6 -2.91 -7.58 -0.42
CA ALA A 6 -2.89 -8.41 0.78
C ALA A 6 -2.06 -7.72 1.85
N ALA A 7 -2.69 -7.35 2.96
CA ALA A 7 -2.05 -6.65 4.07
C ALA A 7 -2.77 -7.00 5.38
N PRO A 8 -2.03 -7.28 6.47
CA PRO A 8 -2.64 -7.45 7.78
C PRO A 8 -3.23 -6.13 8.28
N LEU A 9 -4.15 -6.17 9.26
CA LEU A 9 -4.70 -4.95 9.85
C LEU A 9 -3.63 -4.04 10.45
N SER A 10 -2.53 -4.60 10.94
CA SER A 10 -1.39 -3.82 11.47
C SER A 10 -0.69 -2.95 10.42
N SER A 11 -0.91 -3.21 9.13
CA SER A 11 -0.37 -2.41 8.02
C SER A 11 -1.34 -1.33 7.55
N ILE A 12 -2.53 -1.21 8.16
CA ILE A 12 -3.52 -0.18 7.85
C ILE A 12 -3.42 0.90 8.91
N ASP A 13 -3.08 2.12 8.48
CA ASP A 13 -3.19 3.30 9.32
C ASP A 13 -4.62 3.85 9.25
N PHE A 14 -5.37 3.70 10.34
CA PHE A 14 -6.74 4.20 10.44
C PHE A 14 -6.82 5.69 10.82
N SER A 15 -5.71 6.30 11.23
CA SER A 15 -5.65 7.69 11.68
C SER A 15 -5.70 8.70 10.53
N ILE A 16 -5.24 8.31 9.35
CA ILE A 16 -5.25 9.12 8.13
C ILE A 16 -6.53 8.90 7.31
N ASN A 17 -6.89 9.86 6.47
CA ASN A 17 -8.10 9.82 5.64
C ASN A 17 -7.82 9.51 4.17
N SER A 18 -6.60 9.76 3.72
CA SER A 18 -6.21 9.59 2.32
C SER A 18 -4.76 9.14 2.18
N GLY A 19 -4.43 8.56 1.02
CA GLY A 19 -3.05 8.22 0.69
C GLY A 19 -2.14 9.44 0.48
N ASP A 20 -2.71 10.63 0.32
CA ASP A 20 -1.95 11.89 0.18
C ASP A 20 -1.26 12.31 1.48
N GLU A 21 -1.66 11.72 2.61
CA GLU A 21 -1.07 11.95 3.93
C GLU A 21 0.13 11.00 4.21
N ILE A 22 0.39 10.03 3.33
CA ILE A 22 1.51 9.09 3.47
C ILE A 22 2.80 9.80 3.08
N GLU A 23 3.74 9.92 4.03
CA GLU A 23 5.09 10.39 3.72
C GLU A 23 5.84 9.35 2.89
N ILE A 24 6.35 9.78 1.73
CA ILE A 24 7.04 8.89 0.79
C ILE A 24 8.55 8.99 0.99
N GLU A 25 9.17 7.88 1.34
CA GLU A 25 10.62 7.77 1.52
C GLU A 25 11.38 8.00 0.19
N GLU A 26 12.36 8.91 0.22
CA GLU A 26 13.38 9.05 -0.83
C GLU A 26 14.70 8.44 -0.33
N ARG A 27 15.19 7.44 -1.05
CA ARG A 27 16.35 6.62 -0.68
C ARG A 27 17.63 7.11 -1.35
N PRO A 28 18.82 6.65 -0.90
CA PRO A 28 20.08 7.08 -1.49
C PRO A 28 20.15 6.82 -3.00
N PRO A 29 20.78 7.72 -3.78
CA PRO A 29 20.90 7.60 -5.24
C PRO A 29 21.75 6.40 -5.68
N ASP A 30 22.56 5.85 -4.77
CA ASP A 30 23.42 4.70 -5.04
C ASP A 30 22.63 3.42 -5.34
N GLU A 31 21.41 3.26 -4.82
CA GLU A 31 20.55 2.09 -5.12
C GLU A 31 20.06 2.07 -6.58
N ILE A 32 20.05 3.23 -7.24
CA ILE A 32 19.71 3.38 -8.66
C ILE A 32 20.96 3.34 -9.54
N THR A 33 22.04 4.00 -9.10
CA THR A 33 23.25 4.17 -9.91
C THR A 33 24.24 3.01 -9.80
N HIS A 34 24.12 2.15 -8.78
CA HIS A 34 24.99 1.00 -8.52
C HIS A 34 24.21 -0.29 -8.30
N ILE A 35 24.79 -1.42 -8.73
CA ILE A 35 24.34 -2.77 -8.37
C ILE A 35 25.50 -3.50 -7.72
N LYS A 36 25.30 -4.03 -6.50
CA LYS A 36 26.35 -4.71 -5.70
C LYS A 36 27.64 -3.89 -5.58
N GLY A 37 27.51 -2.56 -5.43
CA GLY A 37 28.63 -1.63 -5.32
C GLY A 37 29.31 -1.27 -6.65
N ILE A 38 28.88 -1.83 -7.78
CA ILE A 38 29.42 -1.53 -9.11
C ILE A 38 28.52 -0.50 -9.80
N ARG A 39 29.10 0.62 -10.23
CA ARG A 39 28.37 1.68 -10.95
C ARG A 39 27.91 1.20 -12.33
N ILE A 40 26.64 1.42 -12.64
CA ILE A 40 26.03 1.09 -13.94
C ILE A 40 25.52 2.32 -14.69
N ALA A 41 25.30 3.42 -13.98
CA ALA A 41 24.86 4.69 -14.56
C ALA A 41 26.06 5.61 -14.89
N PRO A 42 25.92 6.56 -15.84
CA PRO A 42 26.94 7.58 -16.09
C PRO A 42 27.32 8.35 -14.82
N GLU A 43 28.59 8.72 -14.72
CA GLU A 43 29.08 9.53 -13.61
C GLU A 43 28.45 10.93 -13.60
N GLY A 44 28.08 11.41 -12.41
CA GLY A 44 27.49 12.74 -12.21
C GLY A 44 26.02 12.87 -12.59
N ILE A 45 25.32 11.78 -12.95
CA ILE A 45 23.88 11.83 -13.23
C ILE A 45 23.08 12.06 -11.93
N ASN A 46 22.10 12.96 -11.99
CA ASN A 46 21.13 13.13 -10.92
C ASN A 46 20.00 12.11 -11.07
N VAL A 47 19.59 11.49 -9.96
CA VAL A 47 18.50 10.51 -9.92
C VAL A 47 17.52 10.85 -8.81
N LYS A 48 16.27 10.41 -8.99
CA LYS A 48 15.23 10.47 -7.96
C LYS A 48 14.91 9.03 -7.57
N ASN A 49 15.07 8.68 -6.30
CA ASN A 49 14.87 7.31 -5.82
C ASN A 49 13.72 7.25 -4.81
N ILE A 50 12.50 7.29 -5.33
CA ILE A 50 11.28 7.23 -4.53
C ILE A 50 10.94 5.78 -4.25
N ALA A 51 10.93 5.41 -2.98
CA ALA A 51 10.83 4.01 -2.55
C ALA A 51 9.42 3.43 -2.71
N PHE A 52 8.39 4.26 -2.61
CA PHE A 52 6.99 3.86 -2.62
C PHE A 52 6.14 4.77 -3.51
N ASP A 53 5.03 4.24 -4.01
CA ASP A 53 3.96 5.01 -4.61
C ASP A 53 2.63 4.73 -3.90
N VAL A 54 1.61 5.53 -4.22
CA VAL A 54 0.26 5.40 -3.67
C VAL A 54 -0.67 4.95 -4.79
N THR A 55 -1.29 3.78 -4.63
CA THR A 55 -2.34 3.30 -5.53
C THR A 55 -3.71 3.79 -5.07
N PRO A 56 -4.44 4.61 -5.86
CA PRO A 56 -5.78 5.04 -5.53
C PRO A 56 -6.76 3.87 -5.30
N SER A 57 -7.60 3.99 -4.27
CA SER A 57 -8.50 2.92 -3.83
C SER A 57 -9.46 2.42 -4.91
N HIS A 58 -9.89 3.28 -5.85
CA HIS A 58 -10.79 2.91 -6.94
C HIS A 58 -10.15 1.97 -7.98
N LEU A 59 -8.83 1.82 -7.97
CA LEU A 59 -8.11 0.85 -8.79
C LEU A 59 -7.97 -0.52 -8.10
N ILE A 60 -8.33 -0.61 -6.82
CA ILE A 60 -8.21 -1.83 -6.01
C ILE A 60 -9.56 -2.54 -5.96
N THR A 61 -9.57 -3.81 -6.40
CA THR A 61 -10.76 -4.68 -6.38
C THR A 61 -11.12 -5.14 -4.96
N GLY A 62 -10.11 -5.45 -4.15
CA GLY A 62 -10.31 -5.82 -2.75
C GLY A 62 -9.01 -5.86 -1.95
N ILE A 63 -9.14 -5.70 -0.64
CA ILE A 63 -8.04 -5.79 0.32
C ILE A 63 -8.26 -7.04 1.17
N ILE A 64 -7.25 -7.90 1.21
CA ILE A 64 -7.23 -9.18 1.91
C ILE A 64 -6.51 -8.98 3.23
N THR A 65 -7.18 -9.30 4.33
CA THR A 65 -6.65 -9.24 5.69
C THR A 65 -6.86 -10.60 6.38
N GLU A 66 -6.35 -10.75 7.60
CA GLU A 66 -6.63 -11.90 8.45
C GLU A 66 -8.12 -12.03 8.82
N LYS A 67 -8.89 -10.95 8.67
CA LYS A 67 -10.35 -10.94 8.88
C LYS A 67 -11.14 -11.17 7.60
N GLY A 68 -10.53 -11.47 6.46
CA GLY A 68 -11.22 -11.77 5.19
C GLY A 68 -10.93 -10.75 4.09
N VAL A 69 -11.81 -10.68 3.09
CA VAL A 69 -11.62 -9.82 1.91
C VAL A 69 -12.66 -8.71 1.91
N PHE A 70 -12.24 -7.46 1.73
CA PHE A 70 -13.11 -6.29 1.82
C PHE A 70 -12.91 -5.35 0.62
N LYS A 71 -13.96 -4.61 0.25
CA LYS A 71 -13.81 -3.49 -0.68
C LYS A 71 -13.03 -2.35 0.00
N PRO A 72 -12.22 -1.57 -0.72
CA PRO A 72 -11.53 -0.42 -0.16
C PRO A 72 -12.45 0.56 0.58
N SER A 73 -13.67 0.77 0.09
CA SER A 73 -14.68 1.64 0.71
C SER A 73 -15.16 1.18 2.10
N HIS A 74 -14.92 -0.08 2.48
CA HIS A 74 -15.32 -0.62 3.77
C HIS A 74 -14.16 -0.71 4.77
N ILE A 75 -12.93 -0.36 4.38
CA ILE A 75 -11.74 -0.61 5.22
C ILE A 75 -11.82 0.12 6.56
N LYS A 76 -12.26 1.38 6.58
CA LYS A 76 -12.37 2.15 7.83
C LYS A 76 -13.35 1.54 8.83
N MET A 77 -14.31 0.72 8.38
CA MET A 77 -15.22 0.02 9.28
C MET A 77 -14.52 -1.04 10.13
N LEU A 78 -13.37 -1.58 9.68
CA LEU A 78 -12.64 -2.63 10.39
C LEU A 78 -11.96 -2.14 11.68
N GLU A 79 -11.87 -0.82 11.87
CA GLU A 79 -11.35 -0.18 13.09
C GLU A 79 -12.27 -0.41 14.30
N TYR A 80 -13.60 -0.40 14.06
CA TYR A 80 -14.62 -0.43 15.13
C TYR A 80 -15.54 -1.66 15.07
N ALA A 81 -15.60 -2.35 13.94
CA ALA A 81 -16.53 -3.47 13.72
C ALA A 81 -16.17 -4.71 14.56
N ASP A 82 -17.20 -5.31 15.18
CA ASP A 82 -17.09 -6.64 15.76
C ASP A 82 -17.19 -7.73 14.66
N ASP A 83 -16.92 -8.99 14.99
CA ASP A 83 -16.92 -10.07 13.99
C ASP A 83 -18.28 -10.28 13.30
N ARG A 84 -19.39 -9.93 13.93
CA ARG A 84 -20.74 -10.06 13.35
C ARG A 84 -21.01 -8.95 12.33
N ASP A 85 -20.51 -7.75 12.59
CA ASP A 85 -20.59 -6.62 11.65
C ASP A 85 -19.79 -6.91 10.37
N LEU A 86 -18.61 -7.52 10.52
CA LEU A 86 -17.73 -7.84 9.40
C LEU A 86 -18.35 -8.84 8.41
N ASP A 87 -19.17 -9.76 8.90
CA ASP A 87 -19.85 -10.75 8.08
C ASP A 87 -20.81 -10.15 7.04
N LEU A 88 -21.29 -8.92 7.28
CA LEU A 88 -22.17 -8.18 6.37
C LEU A 88 -21.41 -7.51 5.22
N ILE A 89 -20.13 -7.16 5.44
CA ILE A 89 -19.33 -6.35 4.51
C ILE A 89 -18.19 -7.13 3.85
N ARG A 90 -17.87 -8.33 4.35
CA ARG A 90 -16.95 -9.27 3.71
C ARG A 90 -17.44 -9.57 2.30
N LEU A 91 -16.52 -9.49 1.34
CA LEU A 91 -16.74 -9.99 -0.02
C LEU A 91 -16.87 -11.52 0.05
N ARG A 92 -18.10 -12.01 0.12
CA ARG A 92 -18.41 -13.44 -0.01
C ARG A 92 -18.34 -13.83 -1.49
N ARG A 93 -17.89 -15.06 -1.75
CA ARG A 93 -18.01 -15.67 -3.08
C ARG A 93 -19.47 -15.95 -3.42
#